data_AF-A0A4Q1RE77-F1
#
_entry.id   AF-A0A4Q1RE77-F1
#
_cell.length_a   1.000
_cell.length_b   1.000
_cell.length_c   1.000
_cell.angle_alpha   90.00
_cell.angle_beta   90.00
_cell.angle_gamma   90.00
#
_symmetry.space_group_name_H-M   'P 1'
#
loop_
_entity.id
_entity.type
_entity.pdbx_description
1 polymer ?
#
loop_
_entity_poly.entity_id
_entity_poly.type
_entity_poly.pdbx_seq_one_letter_code
_entity_poly.pdbx_strand_id
1 'polypeptide(L)' 'MCRVLPALTQVHGVVPVRDSKNPDGPALVFPAGGWSSFVSAVQRGEFTAGG' A
#
# COMPACT_ATOMS: atom_id res chain seq x y z
N MET A 1 -0.90 12.38 -4.72
CA MET A 1 0.42 11.90 -4.26
C MET A 1 0.25 11.18 -2.92
N CYS A 2 -0.09 9.87 -2.96
CA CYS A 2 -0.23 9.06 -1.75
C CYS A 2 1.16 8.87 -1.13
N ARG A 3 1.31 9.21 0.15
CA ARG A 3 2.60 9.10 0.85
C ARG A 3 2.65 7.78 1.59
N VAL A 4 3.53 6.89 1.15
CA VAL A 4 3.88 5.66 1.89
C VAL A 4 4.94 6.04 2.93
N LEU A 5 4.77 5.61 4.17
CA LEU A 5 5.73 5.82 5.26
C LEU A 5 6.59 4.56 5.46
N PRO A 6 7.77 4.46 4.82
CA PRO A 6 8.62 3.26 4.91
C PRO A 6 9.13 3.01 6.33
N ALA A 7 9.24 4.05 7.16
CA ALA A 7 9.67 3.88 8.55
C ALA A 7 8.73 2.96 9.35
N LEU A 8 7.42 2.97 9.09
CA LEU A 8 6.44 2.15 9.83
C LEU A 8 6.38 0.70 9.34
N THR A 9 6.77 0.42 8.09
CA THR A 9 6.83 -0.95 7.57
C THR A 9 7.87 -1.80 8.30
N GLN A 10 8.96 -1.16 8.71
CA GLN A 10 10.11 -1.85 9.30
C GLN A 10 9.89 -2.19 10.78
N VAL A 11 9.07 -1.43 11.51
CA VAL A 11 8.88 -1.64 12.96
C VAL A 11 7.68 -2.54 13.27
N HIS A 12 6.62 -2.49 12.46
CA HIS A 12 5.35 -3.17 12.75
C HIS A 12 4.95 -4.22 11.70
N GLY A 13 5.72 -4.38 10.63
CA GLY A 13 5.38 -5.32 9.56
C GLY A 13 4.10 -4.95 8.79
N VAL A 14 3.76 -3.66 8.77
CA VAL A 14 2.56 -3.14 8.11
C VAL A 14 2.85 -1.91 7.27
N VAL A 15 2.14 -1.76 6.14
CA VAL A 15 2.26 -0.65 5.21
C VAL A 15 1.05 0.28 5.37
N PRO A 16 1.21 1.45 6.01
CA PRO A 16 0.16 2.46 6.09
C PRO A 16 0.12 3.27 4.79
N VAL A 17 -1.05 3.35 4.18
CA VAL A 17 -1.36 4.15 2.99
C VAL A 17 -2.26 5.31 3.41
N ARG A 18 -1.78 6.55 3.27
CA ARG A 18 -2.58 7.77 3.47
C ARG A 18 -3.06 8.29 2.13
N ASP A 19 -4.32 8.72 2.11
CA ASP A 19 -4.85 9.45 0.97
C ASP A 19 -4.15 10.81 0.84
N SER A 20 -3.80 11.16 -0.40
CA SER A 20 -3.10 12.42 -0.69
C SER A 20 -3.95 13.66 -0.48
N LYS A 21 -5.28 13.53 -0.60
CA LYS A 21 -6.22 14.66 -0.54
C LYS A 21 -6.68 14.92 0.90
N ASN A 22 -6.49 13.94 1.79
CA ASN A 22 -6.73 14.06 3.22
C ASN A 22 -5.52 13.55 4.03
N PRO A 23 -4.41 14.31 4.07
CA PRO A 23 -3.14 13.87 4.66
C PRO A 23 -3.25 13.59 6.18
N ASP A 24 -4.15 14.28 6.87
CA ASP A 24 -4.43 14.11 8.31
C ASP A 24 -5.53 13.06 8.58
N GLY A 25 -6.19 12.57 7.53
CA GLY A 25 -7.21 11.53 7.60
C GLY A 25 -6.64 10.15 7.93
N PRO A 26 -7.47 9.19 8.37
CA PRO A 26 -7.04 7.85 8.79
C PRO A 26 -6.27 7.09 7.69
N ALA A 27 -5.25 6.31 8.10
CA ALA A 27 -4.45 5.48 7.20
C ALA A 27 -5.11 4.13 7.02
N LEU A 28 -5.06 3.60 5.80
CA LEU A 28 -5.34 2.21 5.53
C LEU A 28 -4.09 1.39 5.82
N VAL A 29 -4.20 0.39 6.69
CA VAL A 29 -3.06 -0.41 7.16
C VAL A 29 -3.12 -1.80 6.53
N PHE A 30 -2.09 -2.18 5.79
CA PHE A 30 -1.98 -3.50 5.15
C PHE A 30 -0.83 -4.30 5.77
N PRO A 31 -0.94 -5.63 5.94
CA PRO A 31 0.22 -6.46 6.26
C PRO A 31 1.31 -6.33 5.18
N ALA A 32 2.57 -6.22 5.57
CA ALA A 32 3.68 -6.03 4.64
C ALA A 32 3.80 -7.16 3.60
N GLY A 33 3.58 -8.41 4.01
CA GLY A 33 3.54 -9.55 3.08
C GLY A 33 2.41 -9.43 2.05
N GLY A 34 1.22 -9.02 2.49
CA GLY A 34 0.07 -8.80 1.59
C GLY A 34 0.32 -7.66 0.61
N TRP A 35 0.91 -6.55 1.08
CA TRP A 35 1.30 -5.43 0.22
C TRP A 35 2.36 -5.83 -0.81
N SER A 36 3.36 -6.63 -0.42
CA SER A 36 4.37 -7.13 -1.35
C SER A 36 3.77 -8.01 -2.42
N SER A 37 2.88 -8.95 -2.05
CA SER A 37 2.19 -9.82 -3.02
C SER A 37 1.34 -9.01 -4.00
N PHE A 38 0.62 -8.00 -3.49
CA PHE A 38 -0.16 -7.08 -4.33
C PHE A 38 0.72 -6.34 -5.33
N VAL A 39 1.83 -5.74 -4.89
CA VAL A 39 2.76 -5.02 -5.78
C VAL A 39 3.35 -5.96 -6.83
N SER A 40 3.72 -7.18 -6.46
CA SER A 40 4.19 -8.18 -7.42
C SER A 40 3.13 -8.56 -8.45
N ALA A 41 1.87 -8.71 -8.04
CA ALA A 41 0.76 -8.98 -8.95
C ALA A 41 0.50 -7.81 -9.92
N VAL A 42 0.60 -6.56 -9.45
CA VAL A 42 0.54 -5.36 -10.31
C VAL A 42 1.68 -5.37 -11.34
N GLN A 43 2.91 -5.66 -10.91
CA GLN A 43 4.07 -5.71 -11.81
C GLN A 43 3.94 -6.82 -12.87
N ARG A 44 3.31 -7.93 -12.52
CA ARG A 44 3.01 -9.02 -13.45
C ARG A 44 1.82 -8.74 -14.37
N GLY A 45 1.13 -7.60 -14.19
CA GLY A 45 -0.04 -7.24 -14.98
C GLY A 45 -1.27 -8.12 -14.69
N GLU A 46 -1.33 -8.72 -13.50
CA GLU A 46 -2.41 -9.64 -13.11
C GLU A 46 -3.74 -8.93 -12.85
N PHE A 47 -3.73 -7.61 -12.71
CA PHE A 47 -4.92 -6.76 -12.59
C PHE A 47 -5.22 -6.09 -13.94
N THR A 48 -5.85 -6.81 -14.86
CA THR A 48 -6.41 -6.22 -16.07
C THR A 48 -7.73 -5.52 -15.76
N ALA A 49 -7.85 -4.26 -16.20
CA ALA A 49 -9.09 -3.50 -16.12
C ALA A 49 -10.04 -3.96 -17.24
N GLY A 50 -10.74 -5.08 -17.02
CA GLY A 50 -11.83 -5.53 -17.88
C GLY A 50 -11.59 -6.90 -18.52
N GLY A 51 -12.52 -7.81 -18.24
CA GLY A 51 -13.01 -8.75 -19.24
C GLY A 51 -14.22 -8.15 -19.92
#